data_AF-A0A259DN05-F1
#
_entry.id   AF-A0A259DN05-F1
#
_cell.length_a   1.000
_cell.length_b   1.000
_cell.length_c   1.000
_cell.angle_alpha   90.00
_cell.angle_beta   90.00
_cell.angle_gamma   90.00
#
_symmetry.space_group_name_H-M   'P 1'
#
loop_
_entity.id
_entity.type
_entity.pdbx_description
1 polymer ?
#
loop_
_entity_poly.entity_id
_entity_poly.type
_entity_poly.pdbx_seq_one_letter_code
_entity_poly.pdbx_strand_id
1 'polypeptide(L)'
;LLRDAALLQLAQPVPTTVAAPFVVALPGSGDEVSVVSYAEGREEALSWQQLCHVLGRQDGFIAVDCDVTFGSSGAPVLARSAYRAQIVSIISSGYKDDDGTVAFGMELPALVDSLKARLRAGKPSSEAVIDTGKPKVRRIGVGTGADDTGARFIKP
;
A
#
# COMPACT_ATOMS: atom_id res chain seq x y z
N LEU A 1 -13.11 -5.86 1.10
CA LEU A 1 -12.22 -4.96 0.31
C LEU A 1 -12.02 -3.57 0.95
N LEU A 2 -12.79 -3.16 1.97
CA LEU A 2 -12.72 -1.82 2.61
C LEU A 2 -11.46 -1.50 3.43
N ARG A 3 -10.44 -2.37 3.43
CA ARG A 3 -9.28 -2.27 4.33
C ARG A 3 -8.04 -2.77 3.60
N ASP A 4 -7.53 -1.94 2.71
CA ASP A 4 -6.27 -2.16 2.00
C ASP A 4 -5.21 -1.12 2.40
N ALA A 5 -5.13 -0.83 3.70
CA ALA A 5 -4.12 0.04 4.30
C ALA A 5 -3.54 -0.61 5.55
N ALA A 6 -2.25 -0.37 5.77
CA ALA A 6 -1.53 -0.83 6.96
C ALA A 6 -0.71 0.32 7.55
N LEU A 7 -0.41 0.22 8.85
CA LEU A 7 0.59 1.05 9.51
C LEU A 7 1.76 0.17 9.92
N LEU A 8 2.97 0.70 9.73
CA LEU A 8 4.21 0.07 10.15
C LEU A 8 4.88 0.95 11.21
N GLN A 9 5.42 0.32 12.24
CA GLN A 9 6.30 0.99 13.19
C GLN A 9 7.74 0.81 12.75
N LEU A 10 8.41 1.91 12.45
CA LEU A 10 9.82 1.90 12.09
C LEU A 10 10.68 1.59 13.32
N ALA A 11 11.76 0.82 13.12
CA ALA A 11 12.73 0.53 14.19
C ALA A 11 13.45 1.80 14.67
N GLN A 12 13.66 2.76 13.76
CA GLN A 12 14.19 4.08 14.06
C GLN A 12 13.18 5.14 13.60
N PRO A 13 12.83 6.12 14.45
CA PRO A 13 11.92 7.18 14.07
C PRO A 13 12.57 8.10 13.03
N VAL A 14 11.78 8.58 12.06
CA VAL A 14 12.21 9.64 11.15
C VAL A 14 12.05 10.99 11.86
N PRO A 15 13.11 11.81 12.01
CA PRO A 15 13.00 13.13 12.62
C PRO A 15 12.04 14.02 11.84
N THR A 16 11.19 14.78 12.54
CA THR A 16 10.21 15.68 11.90
C THR A 16 10.86 16.84 11.13
N THR A 17 12.12 17.16 11.45
CA THR A 17 12.94 18.11 10.70
C THR A 17 13.41 17.56 9.35
N VAL A 18 13.49 16.24 9.20
CA VAL A 18 13.84 15.56 7.94
C VAL A 18 12.59 15.31 7.10
N ALA A 19 11.52 14.81 7.72
CA ALA A 19 10.24 14.59 7.05
C ALA A 19 9.09 14.91 8.00
N ALA A 20 8.43 16.05 7.75
CA ALA A 20 7.23 16.42 8.49
C ALA A 20 6.06 15.51 8.06
N PRO A 21 5.27 14.95 9.01
CA PRO A 21 4.13 14.10 8.67
C PRO A 21 3.07 14.85 7.85
N PHE A 22 2.51 14.17 6.85
CA PHE A 22 1.33 14.64 6.15
C PHE A 22 0.09 14.52 7.02
N VAL A 23 -0.84 15.46 6.84
CA VAL A 23 -2.20 15.35 7.39
C VAL A 23 -3.00 14.41 6.49
N VAL A 24 -3.87 13.60 7.10
CA VAL A 24 -4.83 12.76 6.40
C VAL A 24 -6.16 13.48 6.37
N ALA A 25 -6.77 13.60 5.19
CA ALA A 25 -8.01 14.34 4.99
C ALA A 25 -8.98 13.58 4.07
N LEU A 26 -10.16 14.14 3.87
CA LEU A 26 -11.12 13.67 2.88
C LEU A 26 -11.16 14.64 1.70
N PRO A 27 -11.17 14.15 0.46
CA PRO A 27 -11.42 15.01 -0.69
C PRO A 27 -12.93 15.20 -0.94
N GLY A 28 -13.27 16.26 -1.67
CA GLY A 28 -14.53 16.44 -2.38
C GLY A 28 -14.48 15.83 -3.79
N SER A 29 -15.66 15.57 -4.37
CA SER A 29 -15.77 15.21 -5.79
C SER A 29 -15.39 16.39 -6.67
N GLY A 30 -14.58 16.14 -7.71
CA GLY A 30 -14.02 17.14 -8.59
C GLY A 30 -12.74 17.80 -8.07
N ASP A 31 -12.31 17.52 -6.84
CA ASP A 31 -11.07 18.09 -6.29
C ASP A 31 -9.85 17.67 -7.12
N GLU A 32 -8.97 18.63 -7.37
CA GLU A 32 -7.66 18.39 -7.98
C GLU A 32 -6.73 17.68 -6.99
N VAL A 33 -6.16 16.58 -7.47
CA VAL A 33 -5.22 15.74 -6.74
C VAL A 33 -4.02 15.39 -7.60
N SER A 34 -3.02 14.79 -6.96
CA SER A 34 -1.80 14.32 -7.62
C SER A 34 -1.35 12.99 -7.01
N VAL A 35 -0.66 12.17 -7.79
CA VAL A 35 -0.15 10.86 -7.34
C VAL A 35 1.35 10.83 -7.52
N VAL A 36 2.03 10.34 -6.48
CA VAL A 36 3.49 10.14 -6.48
C VAL A 36 3.75 8.66 -6.27
N SER A 37 4.43 7.99 -7.20
CA SER A 37 4.68 6.55 -7.13
C SER A 37 6.10 6.17 -7.56
N TYR A 38 6.55 5.00 -7.12
CA TYR A 38 7.73 4.31 -7.63
C TYR A 38 7.21 3.19 -8.57
N ALA A 39 6.71 3.59 -9.74
CA ALA A 39 6.08 2.68 -10.68
C ALA A 39 7.07 1.67 -11.28
N GLU A 40 6.53 0.56 -11.81
CA GLU A 40 7.31 -0.49 -12.48
C GLU A 40 8.22 0.09 -13.59
N GLY A 41 9.48 -0.35 -13.60
CA GLY A 41 10.52 0.15 -14.53
C GLY A 41 11.15 1.50 -14.13
N ARG A 42 10.76 2.08 -12.99
CA ARG A 42 11.34 3.30 -12.38
C ARG A 42 11.44 3.16 -10.87
N GLU A 43 11.87 2.01 -10.38
CA GLU A 43 11.97 1.70 -8.95
C GLU A 43 12.94 2.65 -8.22
N GLU A 44 13.95 3.13 -8.94
CA GLU A 44 14.95 4.09 -8.50
C GLU A 44 14.58 5.57 -8.79
N ALA A 45 13.46 5.85 -9.47
CA ALA A 45 13.09 7.20 -9.91
C ALA A 45 11.62 7.53 -9.63
N LEU A 46 11.40 8.58 -8.84
CA LEU A 46 10.07 9.06 -8.48
C LEU A 46 9.25 9.43 -9.73
N SER A 47 8.10 8.80 -9.91
CA SER A 47 7.09 9.21 -10.88
C SER A 47 6.07 10.13 -10.19
N TRP A 48 5.74 11.25 -10.83
CA TRP A 48 4.74 12.18 -10.31
C TRP A 48 3.76 12.58 -11.41
N GLN A 49 2.51 12.15 -11.26
CA GLN A 49 1.39 12.73 -11.98
C GLN A 49 0.85 13.95 -11.24
N GLN A 50 1.06 15.13 -11.83
CA GLN A 50 0.84 16.41 -11.16
C GLN A 50 -0.64 16.81 -11.04
N LEU A 51 -1.50 16.32 -11.93
CA LEU A 51 -2.91 16.67 -11.96
C LEU A 51 -3.76 15.46 -12.39
N CYS A 52 -4.74 15.15 -11.55
CA CYS A 52 -5.89 14.30 -11.78
C CYS A 52 -7.03 14.79 -10.86
N HIS A 53 -8.21 14.20 -10.98
CA HIS A 53 -9.42 14.60 -10.27
C HIS A 53 -10.02 13.45 -9.49
N VAL A 54 -10.71 13.81 -8.41
CA VAL A 54 -11.55 12.89 -7.66
C VAL A 54 -12.87 12.71 -8.39
N LEU A 55 -13.13 11.49 -8.87
CA LEU A 55 -14.36 11.14 -9.57
C LEU A 55 -15.52 11.01 -8.59
N GLY A 56 -15.26 10.48 -7.40
CA GLY A 56 -16.31 10.22 -6.44
C GLY A 56 -15.84 9.48 -5.21
N ARG A 57 -16.77 9.38 -4.26
CA ARG A 57 -16.60 8.67 -3.00
C ARG A 57 -17.83 7.82 -2.75
N GLN A 58 -17.63 6.54 -2.47
CA GLN A 58 -18.73 5.64 -2.20
C GLN A 58 -18.26 4.49 -1.30
N ASP A 59 -19.08 4.16 -0.30
CA ASP A 59 -18.88 3.00 0.57
C ASP A 59 -17.46 2.93 1.17
N GLY A 60 -16.83 4.06 1.49
CA GLY A 60 -15.47 4.09 2.04
C GLY A 60 -14.33 3.96 1.01
N PHE A 61 -14.65 4.02 -0.29
CA PHE A 61 -13.69 4.12 -1.39
C PHE A 61 -13.66 5.53 -1.98
N ILE A 62 -12.52 5.87 -2.55
CA ILE A 62 -12.28 7.09 -3.34
C ILE A 62 -11.87 6.64 -4.74
N ALA A 63 -12.56 7.13 -5.76
CA ALA A 63 -12.20 6.94 -7.16
C ALA A 63 -11.55 8.21 -7.73
N VAL A 64 -10.49 8.05 -8.51
CA VAL A 64 -9.75 9.14 -9.16
C VAL A 64 -9.42 8.76 -10.61
N ASP A 65 -9.23 9.74 -11.48
CA ASP A 65 -8.83 9.53 -12.90
C ASP A 65 -7.29 9.53 -13.11
N CYS A 66 -6.52 9.29 -12.05
CA CYS A 66 -5.07 9.26 -12.13
C CYS A 66 -4.58 8.04 -12.94
N ASP A 67 -3.56 8.24 -13.77
CA ASP A 67 -2.89 7.21 -14.54
C ASP A 67 -2.00 6.36 -13.63
N VAL A 68 -2.56 5.26 -13.14
CA VAL A 68 -1.86 4.31 -12.27
C VAL A 68 -1.51 3.05 -13.04
N THR A 69 -0.24 2.65 -12.97
CA THR A 69 0.25 1.38 -13.53
C THR A 69 0.56 0.39 -12.42
N PHE A 70 0.92 -0.85 -12.79
CA PHE A 70 1.51 -1.80 -11.83
C PHE A 70 2.67 -1.14 -11.06
N GLY A 71 2.76 -1.44 -9.76
CA GLY A 71 3.69 -0.77 -8.83
C GLY A 71 3.15 0.53 -8.20
N SER A 72 1.97 1.02 -8.59
CA SER A 72 1.35 2.20 -7.95
C SER A 72 0.61 1.88 -6.65
N SER A 73 0.44 0.59 -6.30
CA SER A 73 -0.20 0.21 -5.03
C SER A 73 0.62 0.75 -3.85
N GLY A 74 -0.05 1.40 -2.90
CA GLY A 74 0.59 2.11 -1.79
C GLY A 74 0.97 3.56 -2.10
N ALA A 75 0.82 4.03 -3.34
CA ALA A 75 1.12 5.42 -3.69
C ALA A 75 0.15 6.41 -3.02
N PRO A 76 0.64 7.51 -2.43
CA PRO A 76 -0.22 8.54 -1.86
C PRO A 76 -0.93 9.35 -2.94
N VAL A 77 -2.23 9.56 -2.74
CA VAL A 77 -3.03 10.57 -3.45
C VAL A 77 -3.01 11.84 -2.62
N LEU A 78 -2.52 12.93 -3.21
CA LEU A 78 -2.24 14.19 -2.54
C LEU A 78 -3.16 15.30 -3.05
N ALA A 79 -3.92 15.93 -2.16
CA ALA A 79 -4.60 17.19 -2.44
C ALA A 79 -3.64 18.37 -2.19
N ARG A 80 -3.60 19.33 -3.13
CA ARG A 80 -2.73 20.52 -3.05
C ARG A 80 -3.46 21.82 -2.74
N SER A 81 -4.78 21.77 -2.49
CA SER A 81 -5.62 22.95 -2.22
C SER A 81 -5.33 23.68 -0.89
N ALA A 82 -4.48 23.12 -0.03
CA ALA A 82 -4.07 23.72 1.24
C ALA A 82 -2.59 24.14 1.26
N TYR A 83 -2.20 24.93 2.28
CA TYR A 83 -0.80 25.38 2.49
C TYR A 83 0.24 24.25 2.56
N ARG A 84 -0.19 23.01 2.86
CA ARG A 84 0.63 21.80 2.78
C ARG A 84 -0.18 20.70 2.09
N ALA A 85 0.50 19.88 1.30
CA ALA A 85 -0.13 18.70 0.71
C ALA A 85 -0.73 17.81 1.80
N GLN A 86 -1.89 17.23 1.52
CA GLN A 86 -2.61 16.33 2.42
C GLN A 86 -2.80 15.00 1.73
N ILE A 87 -2.60 13.90 2.45
CA ILE A 87 -2.91 12.57 1.93
C ILE A 87 -4.42 12.40 2.03
N VAL A 88 -5.09 12.29 0.88
CA VAL A 88 -6.54 12.09 0.80
C VAL A 88 -6.92 10.64 0.53
N SER A 89 -6.02 9.87 -0.07
CA SER A 89 -6.19 8.44 -0.33
C SER A 89 -4.84 7.75 -0.52
N ILE A 90 -4.84 6.41 -0.53
CA ILE A 90 -3.72 5.57 -0.94
C ILE A 90 -4.23 4.68 -2.07
N ILE A 91 -3.51 4.65 -3.20
CA ILE A 91 -3.86 3.81 -4.34
C ILE A 91 -3.78 2.34 -3.92
N SER A 92 -4.87 1.62 -4.11
CA SER A 92 -4.98 0.18 -3.87
C SER A 92 -4.96 -0.57 -5.20
N SER A 93 -5.83 -0.15 -6.12
CA SER A 93 -6.03 -0.77 -7.42
C SER A 93 -6.43 0.26 -8.47
N GLY A 94 -6.45 -0.14 -9.72
CA GLY A 94 -6.95 0.67 -10.81
C GLY A 94 -7.06 -0.17 -12.09
N TYR A 95 -7.79 0.35 -13.06
CA TYR A 95 -7.87 -0.23 -14.40
C TYR A 95 -7.91 0.89 -15.44
N LYS A 96 -7.64 0.49 -16.68
CA LYS A 96 -7.70 1.36 -17.85
C LYS A 96 -8.48 0.65 -18.95
N ASP A 97 -9.40 1.37 -19.55
CA ASP A 97 -10.19 0.93 -20.71
C ASP A 97 -10.26 2.06 -21.76
N ASP A 98 -11.19 1.94 -22.70
CA ASP A 98 -11.39 2.91 -23.78
C ASP A 98 -11.95 4.26 -23.26
N ASP A 99 -12.61 4.27 -22.11
CA ASP A 99 -13.21 5.46 -21.49
C ASP A 99 -12.21 6.23 -20.62
N GLY A 100 -11.12 5.59 -20.19
CA GLY A 100 -9.99 6.23 -19.52
C GLY A 100 -9.34 5.37 -18.45
N THR A 101 -8.57 6.01 -17.56
CA THR A 101 -8.00 5.35 -16.38
C THR A 101 -8.84 5.67 -15.15
N VAL A 102 -9.17 4.66 -14.36
CA VAL A 102 -9.81 4.81 -13.04
C VAL A 102 -8.96 4.10 -12.00
N ALA A 103 -8.56 4.84 -10.97
CA ALA A 103 -7.86 4.31 -9.83
C ALA A 103 -8.72 4.40 -8.56
N PHE A 104 -8.58 3.42 -7.69
CA PHE A 104 -9.30 3.32 -6.42
C PHE A 104 -8.34 3.32 -5.25
N GLY A 105 -8.76 4.02 -4.20
CA GLY A 105 -8.17 3.94 -2.87
C GLY A 105 -9.26 4.01 -1.80
N MET A 106 -8.84 4.08 -0.54
CA MET A 106 -9.77 4.10 0.59
C MET A 106 -9.93 5.50 1.18
N GLU A 107 -11.08 5.74 1.80
CA GLU A 107 -11.22 6.82 2.77
C GLU A 107 -10.35 6.55 4.00
N LEU A 108 -9.42 7.47 4.25
CA LEU A 108 -8.34 7.22 5.22
C LEU A 108 -8.61 7.65 6.66
N PRO A 109 -9.31 8.75 7.01
CA PRO A 109 -9.27 9.27 8.37
C PRO A 109 -9.69 8.25 9.45
N ALA A 110 -10.89 7.68 9.32
CA ALA A 110 -11.40 6.70 10.27
C ALA A 110 -10.56 5.40 10.27
N LEU A 111 -10.10 4.98 9.10
CA LEU A 111 -9.25 3.79 8.95
C LEU A 111 -7.90 3.98 9.64
N VAL A 112 -7.23 5.11 9.40
CA VAL A 112 -5.94 5.47 10.00
C VAL A 112 -6.07 5.65 11.51
N ASP A 113 -7.12 6.27 12.01
CA ASP A 113 -7.37 6.41 13.45
C ASP A 113 -7.56 5.04 14.11
N SER A 114 -8.33 4.16 13.49
CA SER A 114 -8.48 2.77 13.95
C SER A 114 -7.15 2.01 13.93
N LEU A 115 -6.33 2.16 12.90
CA LEU A 115 -5.03 1.51 12.79
C LEU A 115 -4.05 2.04 13.85
N LYS A 116 -4.02 3.36 14.09
CA LYS A 116 -3.21 3.98 15.15
C LYS A 116 -3.62 3.49 16.53
N ALA A 117 -4.92 3.39 16.81
CA ALA A 117 -5.43 2.87 18.08
C ALA A 117 -5.00 1.41 18.31
N ARG A 118 -5.11 0.55 17.28
CA ARG A 118 -4.65 -0.84 17.35
C ARG A 118 -3.14 -0.95 17.60
N LEU A 119 -2.34 -0.17 16.86
CA LEU A 119 -0.88 -0.15 16.99
C LEU A 119 -0.46 0.27 18.41
N ARG A 120 -1.06 1.32 18.97
CA ARG A 120 -0.81 1.78 20.35
C ARG A 120 -1.19 0.74 21.40
N ALA A 121 -2.22 -0.06 21.14
CA ALA A 121 -2.64 -1.15 22.01
C ALA A 121 -1.77 -2.41 21.90
N GLY A 122 -0.69 -2.38 21.09
CA GLY A 122 0.17 -3.54 20.85
C GLY A 122 -0.53 -4.66 20.08
N LYS A 123 -1.66 -4.37 19.42
CA LYS A 123 -2.39 -5.34 18.60
C LYS A 123 -1.84 -5.28 17.18
N PRO A 124 -1.37 -6.40 16.60
CA PRO A 124 -0.89 -6.38 15.22
C PRO A 124 -2.02 -5.92 14.30
N SER A 125 -1.71 -4.97 13.40
CA SER A 125 -2.65 -4.42 12.41
C SER A 125 -2.94 -5.40 11.27
N SER A 126 -2.03 -6.35 11.07
CA SER A 126 -2.12 -7.49 10.15
C SER A 126 -1.93 -8.78 10.95
N GLU A 127 -2.80 -9.77 10.76
CA GLU A 127 -2.48 -11.18 11.10
C GLU A 127 -1.45 -11.72 10.08
N ALA A 128 -0.38 -10.98 9.82
CA ALA A 128 0.80 -11.61 9.28
C ALA A 128 1.32 -12.48 10.42
N VAL A 129 1.02 -13.78 10.33
CA VAL A 129 1.71 -14.79 11.12
C VAL A 129 3.18 -14.63 10.75
N ILE A 130 3.91 -13.82 11.53
CA ILE A 130 5.34 -14.02 11.66
C ILE A 130 5.39 -15.43 12.24
N ASP A 131 5.72 -16.41 11.39
CA ASP A 131 6.07 -17.74 11.86
C ASP A 131 7.33 -17.56 12.71
N THR A 132 7.13 -17.25 13.99
CA THR A 132 8.16 -17.37 15.03
C THR A 132 8.38 -18.83 15.39
N GLY A 133 7.96 -19.77 14.53
CA GLY A 133 8.38 -21.15 14.56
C GLY A 133 9.88 -21.16 14.75
N LYS A 134 10.30 -21.54 15.96
CA LYS A 134 11.69 -21.87 16.25
C LYS A 134 12.18 -22.68 15.05
N PRO A 135 13.27 -22.29 14.36
CA PRO A 135 13.69 -22.98 13.16
C PRO A 135 13.81 -24.46 13.51
N LYS A 136 12.90 -25.29 13.00
CA LYS A 136 13.02 -26.74 13.12
C LYS A 136 14.17 -27.10 12.19
N VAL A 137 15.39 -27.03 12.73
CA VAL A 137 16.59 -27.54 12.09
C VAL A 137 16.36 -29.05 11.91
N ARG A 138 15.84 -29.45 10.76
CA ARG A 138 15.87 -30.85 10.33
C ARG A 138 17.32 -31.15 10.00
N ARG A 139 18.04 -31.77 10.94
CA ARG A 139 19.33 -32.40 10.65
C ARG A 139 19.08 -33.47 9.58
N ILE A 140 19.58 -33.22 8.38
CA ILE A 140 19.70 -34.25 7.35
C ILE A 140 20.84 -35.16 7.81
N GLY A 141 20.48 -36.30 8.40
CA GLY A 141 21.40 -37.40 8.64
C GLY A 141 21.53 -38.22 7.36
N VAL A 142 22.73 -38.32 6.81
CA VAL A 142 23.03 -39.27 5.74
C VAL A 142 23.09 -40.66 6.38
N GLY A 143 22.02 -41.44 6.26
CA GLY A 143 21.98 -42.81 6.77
C GLY A 143 20.57 -43.37 6.94
N THR A 144 20.20 -44.25 6.01
CA THR A 144 19.20 -45.34 6.09
C THR A 144 17.77 -45.01 6.56
N GLY A 145 16.83 -44.96 5.60
CA GLY A 145 15.40 -45.11 5.87
C GLY A 145 14.55 -44.48 4.76
N ALA A 146 13.86 -45.33 4.00
CA ALA A 146 13.15 -44.98 2.77
C ALA A 146 11.94 -44.06 2.99
N ASP A 147 11.83 -43.03 2.15
CA ASP A 147 10.55 -42.46 1.72
C ASP A 147 10.69 -41.99 0.26
N ASP A 148 9.89 -42.62 -0.59
CA ASP A 148 9.80 -42.45 -2.02
C ASP A 148 9.05 -41.18 -2.37
N THR A 149 9.77 -40.08 -2.64
CA THR A 149 9.19 -38.90 -3.31
C THR A 149 10.13 -38.44 -4.41
N GLY A 150 10.07 -39.11 -5.55
CA GLY A 150 10.75 -38.70 -6.77
C GLY A 150 10.22 -37.37 -7.31
N ALA A 151 11.12 -36.41 -7.54
CA ALA A 151 10.81 -35.17 -8.27
C ALA A 151 10.87 -35.42 -9.78
N ARG A 152 9.82 -35.02 -10.52
CA ARG A 152 9.83 -34.95 -11.99
C ARG A 152 10.34 -33.59 -12.43
N PHE A 153 11.43 -33.58 -13.20
CA PHE A 153 11.95 -32.38 -13.87
C PHE A 153 11.52 -32.38 -15.33
N ILE A 154 10.94 -31.27 -15.78
CA ILE A 154 10.75 -30.99 -17.21
C ILE A 154 12.10 -30.51 -17.75
N LYS A 155 12.57 -31.13 -18.82
CA LYS A 155 13.82 -30.73 -19.51
C LYS A 155 13.52 -29.66 -20.57
N PRO A 156 14.47 -28.76 -20.85
CA PRO A 156 14.36 -27.72 -21.87
C PRO A 156 14.23 -28.30 -23.28
#